data_AF-A0A965P167-F1
#
_entry.id   AF-A0A965P167-F1
#
_cell.length_a   1.000
_cell.length_b   1.000
_cell.length_c   1.000
_cell.angle_alpha   90.00
_cell.angle_beta   90.00
_cell.angle_gamma   90.00
#
_symmetry.space_group_name_H-M   'P 1'
#
loop_
_entity.id
_entity.type
_entity.pdbx_description
1 polymer ?
#
loop_
_entity_poly.entity_id
_entity_poly.type
_entity_poly.pdbx_seq_one_letter_code
_entity_poly.pdbx_strand_id
1 'polypeptide(L)'
;MKLVENMPRGNWLSAAALWVVIAAWAAAGIWGWTQNAAGIMVPITVAMTVGCQVFAARAAANAAAIAGSRRLGLIGLGVACLLFTGWSGKQAIATNEAQRSAPYEQAMAAKAAAVAALAKVEAEINAVPPLRSDIPAMRLATLQAARTTELARLEPLRAAAQARVEAIATPARPAPQMPSPLQWAIVALIECLEFFGFWAIGMRHARKEAASEAPSNVTEFNAGRELVRKRWAKK
;
A
#
# COMPACT_ATOMS: atom_id res chain seq x y z
N MET A 1 -50.36 3.96 -7.79
CA MET A 1 -49.20 3.19 -7.31
C MET A 1 -48.11 3.27 -8.39
N LYS A 2 -47.34 4.36 -8.41
CA LYS A 2 -46.44 4.78 -9.52
C LYS A 2 -44.97 5.00 -9.05
N LEU A 3 -44.62 4.48 -7.88
CA LEU A 3 -43.31 4.70 -7.24
C LEU A 3 -42.25 3.66 -7.61
N VAL A 4 -42.61 2.60 -8.35
CA VAL A 4 -41.70 1.50 -8.68
C VAL A 4 -41.10 1.60 -10.09
N GLU A 5 -41.72 2.37 -11.01
CA GLU A 5 -41.24 2.50 -12.40
C GLU A 5 -40.00 3.39 -12.57
N ASN A 6 -39.63 4.16 -11.54
CA ASN A 6 -38.49 5.10 -11.59
C ASN A 6 -37.27 4.64 -10.79
N MET A 7 -37.11 3.34 -10.50
CA MET A 7 -35.81 2.85 -10.02
C MET A 7 -34.82 2.88 -11.20
N PRO A 8 -33.77 3.73 -11.17
CA PRO A 8 -32.80 3.79 -12.25
C PRO A 8 -32.15 2.41 -12.40
N ARG A 9 -32.28 1.81 -13.59
CA ARG A 9 -31.72 0.51 -13.99
C ARG A 9 -30.17 0.48 -14.02
N GLY A 10 -29.49 1.39 -13.31
CA GLY A 10 -28.09 1.76 -13.49
C GLY A 10 -27.14 1.51 -12.30
N ASN A 11 -27.54 0.73 -11.29
CA ASN A 11 -26.72 0.54 -10.08
C ASN A 11 -25.90 -0.76 -10.02
N TRP A 12 -25.68 -1.44 -11.14
CA TRP A 12 -24.84 -2.66 -11.19
C TRP A 12 -23.38 -2.37 -10.79
N LEU A 13 -22.88 -1.16 -11.04
CA LEU A 13 -21.54 -0.72 -10.62
C LEU A 13 -21.45 -0.46 -9.11
N SER A 14 -22.54 0.04 -8.51
CA SER A 14 -22.67 0.17 -7.06
C SER A 14 -22.81 -1.21 -6.40
N ALA A 15 -23.48 -2.14 -7.07
CA ALA A 15 -23.52 -3.55 -6.69
C ALA A 15 -22.16 -4.23 -6.87
N ALA A 16 -21.40 -3.93 -7.93
CA ALA A 16 -20.05 -4.44 -8.15
C ALA A 16 -19.06 -3.87 -7.12
N ALA A 17 -19.15 -2.57 -6.81
CA ALA A 17 -18.40 -1.96 -5.71
C ALA A 17 -18.75 -2.64 -4.39
N LEU A 18 -20.04 -2.85 -4.10
CA LEU A 18 -20.49 -3.61 -2.93
C LEU A 18 -19.95 -5.05 -2.93
N TRP A 19 -19.91 -5.73 -4.08
CA TRP A 19 -19.32 -7.07 -4.22
C TRP A 19 -17.81 -7.08 -4.04
N VAL A 20 -17.09 -6.04 -4.46
CA VAL A 20 -15.66 -5.86 -4.20
C VAL A 20 -15.42 -5.61 -2.70
N VAL A 21 -16.30 -4.84 -2.03
CA VAL A 21 -16.28 -4.72 -0.57
C VAL A 21 -16.53 -6.06 0.09
N ILE A 22 -17.56 -6.81 -0.32
CA ILE A 22 -17.89 -8.13 0.21
C ILE A 22 -16.74 -9.14 -0.03
N ALA A 23 -16.12 -9.12 -1.21
CA ALA A 23 -14.99 -9.98 -1.55
C ALA A 23 -13.72 -9.60 -0.77
N ALA A 24 -13.47 -8.30 -0.55
CA ALA A 24 -12.40 -7.81 0.30
C ALA A 24 -12.61 -8.20 1.77
N TRP A 25 -13.86 -8.18 2.26
CA TRP A 25 -14.25 -8.67 3.58
C TRP A 25 -14.04 -10.19 3.71
N ALA A 26 -14.38 -10.97 2.68
CA ALA A 26 -14.19 -12.41 2.64
C ALA A 26 -12.70 -12.80 2.57
N ALA A 27 -11.91 -12.10 1.75
CA ALA A 27 -10.47 -12.33 1.59
C ALA A 27 -9.67 -11.95 2.84
N ALA A 28 -10.15 -10.98 3.63
CA ALA A 28 -9.54 -10.61 4.92
C ALA A 28 -9.90 -11.56 6.07
N GLY A 29 -10.63 -12.66 5.81
CA GLY A 29 -10.91 -13.69 6.81
C GLY A 29 -11.88 -13.26 7.91
N ILE A 30 -12.76 -12.27 7.66
CA ILE A 30 -13.71 -11.76 8.67
C ILE A 30 -14.68 -12.86 9.18
N TRP A 31 -14.87 -13.94 8.42
CA TRP A 31 -15.65 -15.12 8.83
C TRP A 31 -14.87 -16.08 9.75
N GLY A 32 -13.58 -15.81 10.00
CA GLY A 32 -12.69 -16.59 10.86
C GLY A 32 -12.01 -15.72 11.92
N TRP A 33 -12.69 -15.49 13.05
CA TRP A 33 -12.16 -15.43 14.42
C TRP A 33 -10.83 -14.69 14.71
N THR A 34 -10.41 -13.71 13.91
CA THR A 34 -9.22 -12.88 14.20
C THR A 34 -9.60 -11.39 14.22
N GLN A 35 -10.24 -10.98 15.32
CA GLN A 35 -10.62 -9.61 15.62
C GLN A 35 -9.41 -8.74 16.03
N ASN A 36 -8.53 -8.39 15.10
CA ASN A 36 -7.66 -7.23 15.29
C ASN A 36 -8.28 -6.02 14.60
N ALA A 37 -8.28 -4.85 15.23
CA ALA A 37 -8.79 -3.59 14.66
C ALA A 37 -8.22 -3.31 13.25
N ALA A 38 -6.97 -3.74 13.01
CA ALA A 38 -6.33 -3.71 11.69
C ALA A 38 -7.09 -4.52 10.60
N GLY A 39 -7.69 -5.66 10.96
CA GLY A 39 -8.43 -6.52 10.03
C GLY A 39 -9.76 -5.94 9.54
N ILE A 40 -10.39 -5.06 10.33
CA ILE A 40 -11.60 -4.31 9.92
C ILE A 40 -11.22 -3.09 9.08
N MET A 41 -10.09 -2.44 9.39
CA MET A 41 -9.64 -1.24 8.68
C MET A 41 -9.19 -1.52 7.25
N VAL A 42 -8.60 -2.69 6.97
CA VAL A 42 -8.17 -3.09 5.62
C VAL A 42 -9.33 -3.06 4.62
N PRO A 43 -10.45 -3.78 4.81
CA PRO A 43 -11.53 -3.78 3.84
C PRO A 43 -12.28 -2.44 3.77
N ILE A 44 -12.35 -1.67 4.86
CA ILE A 44 -12.89 -0.30 4.81
C ILE A 44 -12.01 0.57 3.91
N THR A 45 -10.69 0.46 4.03
CA THR A 45 -9.74 1.23 3.23
C THR A 45 -9.84 0.82 1.75
N VAL A 46 -9.93 -0.48 1.45
CA VAL A 46 -10.15 -0.98 0.07
C VAL A 46 -11.48 -0.49 -0.50
N ALA A 47 -12.55 -0.54 0.30
CA ALA A 47 -13.85 -0.01 -0.10
C ALA A 47 -13.78 1.49 -0.41
N MET A 48 -13.08 2.26 0.41
CA MET A 48 -12.90 3.70 0.23
C MET A 48 -12.05 4.02 -1.00
N THR A 49 -10.92 3.32 -1.23
CA THR A 49 -10.07 3.57 -2.39
C THR A 49 -10.79 3.26 -3.70
N VAL A 50 -11.43 2.09 -3.80
CA VAL A 50 -12.23 1.72 -4.97
C VAL A 50 -13.41 2.68 -5.15
N GLY A 51 -14.09 3.05 -4.06
CA GLY A 51 -15.18 4.03 -4.09
C GLY A 51 -14.74 5.40 -4.61
N CYS A 52 -13.58 5.89 -4.17
CA CYS A 52 -12.98 7.14 -4.62
C CYS A 52 -12.63 7.11 -6.11
N GLN A 53 -12.08 6.01 -6.62
CA GLN A 53 -11.72 5.87 -8.04
C GLN A 53 -12.97 5.84 -8.94
N VAL A 54 -13.97 5.04 -8.57
CA VAL A 54 -15.25 4.98 -9.30
C VAL A 54 -15.95 6.34 -9.28
N PHE A 55 -15.93 7.03 -8.13
CA PHE A 55 -16.47 8.38 -8.00
C PHE A 55 -15.73 9.37 -8.91
N ALA A 56 -14.39 9.37 -8.89
CA ALA A 56 -13.58 10.29 -9.71
C ALA A 56 -13.85 10.11 -11.21
N ALA A 57 -13.90 8.87 -11.69
CA ALA A 57 -14.21 8.56 -13.09
C ALA A 57 -15.62 9.02 -13.49
N ARG A 58 -16.63 8.82 -12.62
CA ARG A 58 -17.99 9.30 -12.85
C ARG A 58 -18.10 10.82 -12.78
N ALA A 59 -17.43 11.46 -11.83
CA ALA A 59 -17.40 12.90 -11.72
C ALA A 59 -16.80 13.54 -12.98
N ALA A 60 -15.74 12.96 -13.54
CA ALA A 60 -15.16 13.39 -14.81
C ALA A 60 -16.11 13.19 -16.00
N ALA A 61 -16.78 12.03 -16.09
CA ALA A 61 -17.77 11.76 -17.15
C ALA A 61 -18.98 12.71 -17.06
N ASN A 62 -19.51 12.95 -15.87
CA ASN A 62 -20.64 13.85 -15.65
C ASN A 62 -20.25 15.33 -15.82
N ALA A 63 -19.02 15.71 -15.44
CA ALA A 63 -18.49 17.05 -15.67
C ALA A 63 -18.38 17.38 -17.18
N ALA A 64 -18.21 16.38 -18.05
CA ALA A 64 -18.22 16.58 -19.49
C ALA A 64 -19.61 16.97 -20.03
N ALA A 65 -20.70 16.64 -19.31
CA ALA A 65 -22.08 16.90 -19.70
C ALA A 65 -22.70 18.14 -19.03
N ILE A 66 -22.01 18.76 -18.07
CA ILE A 66 -22.54 19.85 -17.23
C ILE A 66 -21.68 21.11 -17.39
N ALA A 67 -22.30 22.30 -17.46
CA ALA A 67 -21.61 23.59 -17.53
C ALA A 67 -21.59 24.34 -16.19
N GLY A 68 -20.71 25.34 -16.07
CA GLY A 68 -20.66 26.26 -14.94
C GLY A 68 -20.00 25.71 -13.66
N SER A 69 -20.32 26.29 -12.51
CA SER A 69 -19.67 26.01 -11.22
C SER A 69 -19.77 24.55 -10.76
N ARG A 70 -20.85 23.85 -11.13
CA ARG A 70 -21.03 22.42 -10.85
C ARG A 70 -19.97 21.55 -11.54
N ARG A 71 -19.51 21.94 -12.73
CA ARG A 71 -18.41 21.26 -13.45
C ARG A 71 -17.10 21.37 -12.67
N LEU A 72 -16.77 22.57 -12.19
CA LEU A 72 -15.56 22.80 -11.39
C LEU A 72 -15.59 22.02 -10.07
N GLY A 73 -16.75 21.95 -9.40
CA GLY A 73 -16.92 21.15 -8.20
C GLY A 73 -16.71 19.65 -8.43
N LEU A 74 -17.28 19.09 -9.51
CA LEU A 74 -17.10 17.68 -9.87
C LEU A 74 -15.64 17.36 -10.25
N ILE A 75 -14.98 18.23 -11.02
CA ILE A 75 -13.57 18.07 -11.37
C ILE A 75 -12.70 18.14 -10.12
N GLY A 76 -12.91 19.15 -9.26
CA GLY A 76 -12.14 19.32 -8.03
C GLY A 76 -12.26 18.12 -7.09
N LEU A 77 -13.47 17.60 -6.92
CA LEU A 77 -13.70 16.41 -6.08
C LEU A 77 -13.10 15.15 -6.70
N GLY A 78 -13.17 14.99 -8.03
CA GLY A 78 -12.52 13.88 -8.73
C GLY A 78 -10.99 13.91 -8.60
N VAL A 79 -10.38 15.09 -8.71
CA VAL A 79 -8.93 15.29 -8.49
C VAL A 79 -8.56 14.96 -7.05
N ALA A 80 -9.33 15.42 -6.06
CA ALA A 80 -9.08 15.10 -4.65
C ALA A 80 -9.11 13.58 -4.39
N CYS A 81 -10.06 12.86 -5.00
CA CYS A 81 -10.14 11.40 -4.92
C CYS A 81 -8.91 10.72 -5.53
N LEU A 82 -8.44 11.17 -6.71
CA LEU A 82 -7.24 10.62 -7.35
C LEU A 82 -5.95 10.89 -6.56
N LEU A 83 -5.85 12.07 -5.95
CA LEU A 83 -4.71 12.40 -5.09
C LEU A 83 -4.69 11.54 -3.83
N PHE A 84 -5.86 11.26 -3.24
CA PHE A 84 -5.98 10.39 -2.08
C PHE A 84 -5.59 8.95 -2.41
N THR A 85 -6.09 8.41 -3.53
CA THR A 85 -5.80 7.03 -3.95
C THR A 85 -4.31 6.89 -4.29
N GLY A 86 -3.75 7.83 -5.05
CA GLY A 86 -2.32 7.87 -5.31
C GLY A 86 -1.45 7.99 -4.05
N TRP A 87 -1.81 8.86 -3.10
CA TRP A 87 -1.09 8.94 -1.83
C TRP A 87 -1.14 7.61 -1.06
N SER A 88 -2.32 6.97 -1.02
CA SER A 88 -2.49 5.69 -0.34
C SER A 88 -1.69 4.56 -0.99
N GLY A 89 -1.66 4.51 -2.32
CA GLY A 89 -0.85 3.54 -3.09
C GLY A 89 0.64 3.71 -2.84
N LYS A 90 1.12 4.97 -2.78
CA LYS A 90 2.53 5.24 -2.43
C LYS A 90 2.87 4.76 -1.03
N GLN A 91 1.98 4.95 -0.05
CA GLN A 91 2.21 4.48 1.31
C GLN A 91 2.19 2.95 1.42
N ALA A 92 1.35 2.28 0.64
CA ALA A 92 1.33 0.81 0.57
C ALA A 92 2.67 0.27 0.04
N ILE A 93 3.22 0.85 -1.03
CA ILE A 93 4.53 0.45 -1.57
C ILE A 93 5.63 0.68 -0.53
N ALA A 94 5.69 1.88 0.06
CA ALA A 94 6.70 2.20 1.07
C ALA A 94 6.64 1.26 2.29
N THR A 95 5.45 0.88 2.73
CA THR A 95 5.27 -0.07 3.84
C THR A 95 5.74 -1.47 3.46
N ASN A 96 5.43 -1.93 2.24
CA ASN A 96 5.91 -3.22 1.74
C ASN A 96 7.44 -3.25 1.66
N GLU A 97 8.06 -2.18 1.16
CA GLU A 97 9.52 -2.07 1.10
C GLU A 97 10.17 -2.06 2.49
N ALA A 98 9.56 -1.37 3.46
CA ALA A 98 10.03 -1.38 4.85
C ALA A 98 9.90 -2.78 5.48
N GLN A 99 8.78 -3.48 5.25
CA GLN A 99 8.60 -4.86 5.71
C GLN A 99 9.61 -5.81 5.09
N ARG A 100 10.00 -5.58 3.82
CA ARG A 100 11.04 -6.36 3.14
C ARG A 100 12.43 -6.14 3.75
N SER A 101 12.77 -4.93 4.18
CA SER A 101 14.09 -4.63 4.77
C SER A 101 14.17 -4.87 6.27
N ALA A 102 13.03 -4.86 6.99
CA ALA A 102 12.99 -4.96 8.45
C ALA A 102 13.76 -6.17 9.04
N PRO A 103 13.65 -7.41 8.51
CA PRO A 103 14.38 -8.55 9.08
C PRO A 103 15.90 -8.39 8.96
N TYR A 104 16.36 -7.81 7.85
CA TYR A 104 17.78 -7.54 7.65
C TYR A 104 18.27 -6.43 8.58
N GLU A 105 17.52 -5.34 8.71
CA GLU A 105 17.87 -4.23 9.62
C GLU A 105 17.90 -4.68 11.09
N GLN A 106 16.94 -5.51 11.51
CA GLN A 106 16.91 -6.09 12.85
C GLN A 106 18.12 -7.01 13.11
N ALA A 107 18.47 -7.87 12.15
CA ALA A 107 19.63 -8.74 12.27
C ALA A 107 20.95 -7.94 12.31
N MET A 108 21.07 -6.88 11.49
CA MET A 108 22.23 -5.99 11.50
C MET A 108 22.34 -5.22 12.82
N ALA A 109 21.23 -4.73 13.37
CA ALA A 109 21.20 -4.06 14.66
C ALA A 109 21.60 -5.02 15.81
N ALA A 110 21.07 -6.25 15.81
CA ALA A 110 21.44 -7.28 16.77
C ALA A 110 22.93 -7.63 16.69
N LYS A 111 23.47 -7.76 15.47
CA LYS A 111 24.89 -8.01 15.23
C LYS A 111 25.76 -6.85 15.72
N ALA A 112 25.38 -5.61 15.43
CA ALA A 112 26.09 -4.42 15.90
C ALA A 112 26.12 -4.34 17.43
N ALA A 113 25.00 -4.65 18.10
CA ALA A 113 24.93 -4.70 19.55
C ALA A 113 25.83 -5.81 20.14
N ALA A 114 25.86 -6.99 19.52
CA ALA A 114 26.72 -8.09 19.93
C ALA A 114 28.21 -7.75 19.76
N VAL A 115 28.59 -7.12 18.64
CA VAL A 115 29.96 -6.64 18.38
C VAL A 115 30.36 -5.57 19.41
N ALA A 116 29.46 -4.64 19.74
CA ALA A 116 29.73 -3.64 20.78
C ALA A 116 29.92 -4.28 22.16
N ALA A 117 29.19 -5.34 22.48
CA ALA A 117 29.38 -6.09 23.72
C ALA A 117 30.73 -6.82 23.76
N LEU A 118 31.14 -7.44 22.65
CA LEU A 118 32.47 -8.06 22.52
C LEU A 118 33.58 -7.02 22.70
N ALA A 119 33.46 -5.87 22.04
CA ALA A 119 34.44 -4.78 22.15
C ALA A 119 34.61 -4.26 23.58
N LYS A 120 33.54 -4.24 24.39
CA LYS A 120 33.63 -3.89 25.83
C LYS A 120 34.46 -4.91 26.61
N VAL A 121 34.22 -6.20 26.40
CA VAL A 121 34.99 -7.26 27.08
C VAL A 121 36.45 -7.23 26.62
N GLU A 122 36.71 -6.98 25.34
CA GLU A 122 38.08 -6.82 24.83
C GLU A 122 38.77 -5.59 25.41
N ALA A 123 38.04 -4.48 25.61
CA ALA A 123 38.58 -3.30 26.29
C ALA A 123 38.92 -3.61 27.77
N GLU A 124 38.09 -4.36 28.49
CA GLU A 124 38.35 -4.79 29.86
C GLU A 124 39.60 -5.68 29.94
N ILE A 125 39.77 -6.63 29.00
CA ILE A 125 40.97 -7.47 28.90
C ILE A 125 42.21 -6.62 28.63
N ASN A 126 42.12 -5.66 27.71
CA ASN A 126 43.24 -4.77 27.37
C ASN A 126 43.57 -3.79 28.49
N ALA A 127 42.62 -3.49 29.38
CA ALA A 127 42.84 -2.64 30.55
C ALA A 127 43.60 -3.37 31.68
N VAL A 128 43.69 -4.72 31.64
CA VAL A 128 44.48 -5.48 32.61
C VAL A 128 45.97 -5.14 32.44
N PRO A 129 46.62 -4.48 33.41
CA PRO A 129 47.96 -3.95 33.24
C PRO A 129 48.98 -5.04 32.90
N PRO A 130 49.92 -4.80 31.96
CA PRO A 130 51.06 -5.68 31.81
C PRO A 130 51.95 -5.63 33.05
N LEU A 131 52.52 -6.77 33.44
CA LEU A 131 53.49 -6.82 34.52
C LEU A 131 54.76 -6.06 34.08
N ARG A 132 55.23 -5.14 34.92
CA ARG A 132 56.46 -4.40 34.67
C ARG A 132 57.68 -5.26 35.02
N SER A 133 58.78 -5.07 34.30
CA SER A 133 60.03 -5.82 34.49
C SER A 133 60.82 -5.40 35.74
N ASP A 134 60.47 -4.28 36.39
CA ASP A 134 61.15 -3.72 37.56
C ASP A 134 60.57 -4.19 38.91
N ILE A 135 59.63 -5.14 38.89
CA ILE A 135 58.96 -5.64 40.09
C ILE A 135 59.82 -6.71 40.78
N PRO A 136 60.13 -6.58 42.09
CA PRO A 136 60.86 -7.61 42.83
C PRO A 136 60.14 -8.97 42.81
N ALA A 137 60.91 -10.06 42.70
CA ALA A 137 60.40 -11.43 42.55
C ALA A 137 59.33 -11.82 43.61
N MET A 138 59.50 -11.37 44.85
CA MET A 138 58.56 -11.62 45.95
C MET A 138 57.17 -10.99 45.70
N ARG A 139 57.08 -9.83 45.04
CA ARG A 139 55.79 -9.17 44.70
C ARG A 139 55.27 -9.60 43.33
N LEU A 140 56.14 -10.07 42.45
CA LEU A 140 55.79 -10.53 41.11
C LEU A 140 54.80 -11.69 41.16
N ALA A 141 55.05 -12.69 42.01
CA ALA A 141 54.17 -13.86 42.13
C ALA A 141 52.73 -13.47 42.51
N THR A 142 52.54 -12.54 43.45
CA THR A 142 51.22 -12.07 43.89
C THR A 142 50.49 -11.29 42.79
N LEU A 143 51.19 -10.40 42.09
CA LEU A 143 50.60 -9.63 40.99
C LEU A 143 50.29 -10.51 39.78
N GLN A 144 51.12 -11.51 39.51
CA GLN A 144 50.89 -12.49 38.46
C GLN A 144 49.68 -13.36 38.76
N ALA A 145 49.52 -13.82 40.00
CA ALA A 145 48.33 -14.55 40.44
C ALA A 145 47.05 -13.71 40.27
N ALA A 146 47.05 -12.46 40.74
CA ALA A 146 45.91 -11.55 40.59
C ALA A 146 45.55 -11.30 39.11
N ARG A 147 46.56 -11.09 38.26
CA ARG A 147 46.38 -10.94 36.80
C ARG A 147 45.78 -12.19 36.18
N THR A 148 46.29 -13.38 36.51
CA THR A 148 45.76 -14.63 35.98
C THR A 148 44.32 -14.89 36.43
N THR A 149 43.96 -14.54 37.66
CA THR A 149 42.57 -14.65 38.14
C THR A 149 41.63 -13.73 37.37
N GLU A 150 42.04 -12.48 37.12
CA GLU A 150 41.21 -11.53 36.37
C GLU A 150 41.05 -11.94 34.91
N LEU A 151 42.13 -12.38 34.26
CA LEU A 151 42.06 -12.90 32.88
C LEU A 151 41.19 -14.16 32.80
N ALA A 152 41.33 -15.09 33.75
CA ALA A 152 40.50 -16.31 33.81
C ALA A 152 39.00 -16.00 33.99
N ARG A 153 38.65 -14.85 34.60
CA ARG A 153 37.27 -14.36 34.70
C ARG A 153 36.77 -13.78 33.37
N LEU A 154 37.62 -13.04 32.65
CA LEU A 154 37.24 -12.32 31.42
C LEU A 154 37.25 -13.19 30.16
N GLU A 155 38.12 -14.20 30.07
CA GLU A 155 38.19 -15.14 28.93
C GLU A 155 36.86 -15.86 28.60
N PRO A 156 36.13 -16.46 29.56
CA PRO A 156 34.84 -17.08 29.26
C PRO A 156 33.79 -16.06 28.82
N LEU A 157 33.85 -14.82 29.32
CA LEU A 157 32.96 -13.73 28.88
C LEU A 157 33.26 -13.35 27.43
N ARG A 158 34.53 -13.30 27.03
CA ARG A 158 34.95 -13.06 25.65
C ARG A 158 34.46 -14.17 24.74
N ALA A 159 34.68 -15.43 25.12
CA ALA A 159 34.23 -16.59 24.34
C ALA A 159 32.70 -16.60 24.18
N ALA A 160 31.95 -16.30 25.24
CA ALA A 160 30.49 -16.20 25.19
C ALA A 160 30.01 -15.03 24.30
N ALA A 161 30.68 -13.87 24.37
CA ALA A 161 30.36 -12.73 23.52
C ALA A 161 30.66 -13.02 22.04
N GLN A 162 31.78 -13.68 21.76
CA GLN A 162 32.16 -14.10 20.41
C GLN A 162 31.18 -15.13 19.83
N ALA A 163 30.81 -16.15 20.62
CA ALA A 163 29.81 -17.14 20.22
C ALA A 163 28.45 -16.49 19.91
N ARG A 164 28.06 -15.44 20.64
CA ARG A 164 26.84 -14.66 20.34
C ARG A 164 26.94 -13.93 19.00
N VAL A 165 28.09 -13.36 18.66
CA VAL A 165 28.29 -12.70 17.36
C VAL A 165 28.19 -13.71 16.23
N GLU A 166 28.79 -14.89 16.40
CA GLU A 166 28.81 -15.97 15.40
C GLU A 166 27.43 -16.64 15.23
N ALA A 167 26.64 -16.74 16.30
CA ALA A 167 25.30 -17.32 16.27
C ALA A 167 24.26 -16.45 15.54
N ILE A 168 24.51 -15.15 15.33
CA ILE A 168 23.57 -14.25 14.65
C ILE A 168 23.64 -14.50 13.14
N ALA A 169 22.71 -15.30 12.64
CA ALA A 169 22.50 -15.47 11.21
C ALA A 169 22.13 -14.11 10.59
N THR A 170 22.98 -13.62 9.69
CA THR A 170 22.69 -12.39 8.94
C THR A 170 21.97 -12.80 7.65
N PRO A 171 20.67 -12.49 7.48
CA PRO A 171 19.94 -12.84 6.26
C PRO A 171 20.58 -12.17 5.04
N ALA A 172 20.31 -12.73 3.86
CA ALA A 172 20.79 -12.14 2.61
C ALA A 172 20.35 -10.67 2.50
N ARG A 173 21.26 -9.81 2.04
CA ARG A 173 20.97 -8.39 1.86
C ARG A 173 19.77 -8.24 0.89
N PRO A 174 18.69 -7.53 1.28
CA PRO A 174 17.56 -7.33 0.40
C PRO A 174 17.96 -6.46 -0.80
N ALA A 175 17.21 -6.57 -1.89
CA ALA A 175 17.34 -5.67 -3.02
C ALA A 175 17.19 -4.20 -2.56
N PRO A 176 17.88 -3.24 -3.22
CA PRO A 176 17.73 -1.83 -2.92
C PRO A 176 16.25 -1.41 -2.92
N GLN A 177 15.89 -0.51 -2.00
CA GLN A 177 14.56 0.08 -1.99
C GLN A 177 14.35 0.91 -3.27
N MET A 178 13.11 0.89 -3.76
CA MET A 178 12.70 1.66 -4.91
C MET A 178 12.81 3.15 -4.57
N PRO A 179 13.45 3.96 -5.42
CA PRO A 179 13.49 5.41 -5.22
C PRO A 179 12.07 6.00 -5.15
N SER A 180 11.85 6.91 -4.21
CA SER A 180 10.54 7.58 -4.02
C SER A 180 9.93 8.15 -5.32
N PRO A 181 10.69 8.77 -6.25
CA PRO A 181 10.14 9.22 -7.52
C PRO A 181 9.59 8.07 -8.39
N LEU A 182 10.23 6.90 -8.34
CA LEU A 182 9.80 5.71 -9.09
C LEU A 182 8.55 5.09 -8.47
N GLN A 183 8.43 5.09 -7.14
CA GLN A 183 7.20 4.68 -6.45
C GLN A 183 6.02 5.56 -6.89
N TRP A 184 6.21 6.89 -6.91
CA TRP A 184 5.19 7.82 -7.41
C TRP A 184 4.85 7.61 -8.88
N ALA A 185 5.84 7.34 -9.74
CA ALA A 185 5.60 7.08 -11.16
C ALA A 185 4.76 5.82 -11.39
N ILE A 186 5.05 4.73 -10.67
CA ILE A 186 4.28 3.48 -10.75
C ILE A 186 2.85 3.69 -10.26
N VAL A 187 2.68 4.37 -9.13
CA VAL A 187 1.35 4.66 -8.58
C VAL A 187 0.56 5.54 -9.53
N ALA A 188 1.16 6.62 -10.05
CA ALA A 188 0.51 7.48 -11.02
C ALA A 188 0.08 6.71 -12.28
N LEU A 189 0.90 5.77 -12.76
CA LEU A 189 0.57 4.91 -13.88
C LEU A 189 -0.64 4.00 -13.56
N ILE A 190 -0.64 3.34 -12.40
CA ILE A 190 -1.75 2.48 -11.96
C ILE A 190 -3.04 3.28 -11.87
N GLU A 191 -3.02 4.42 -11.18
CA GLU A 191 -4.20 5.28 -11.01
C GLU A 191 -4.69 5.83 -12.36
N CYS A 192 -3.80 6.16 -13.29
CA CYS A 192 -4.19 6.55 -14.64
C CYS A 192 -4.89 5.41 -15.38
N LEU A 193 -4.33 4.20 -15.35
CA LEU A 193 -4.92 3.02 -16.01
C LEU A 193 -6.30 2.69 -15.44
N GLU A 194 -6.45 2.73 -14.11
CA GLU A 194 -7.71 2.49 -13.43
C GLU A 194 -8.73 3.59 -13.75
N PHE A 195 -8.32 4.85 -13.67
CA PHE A 195 -9.17 5.99 -14.04
C PHE A 195 -9.67 5.88 -15.48
N PHE A 196 -8.77 5.60 -16.44
CA PHE A 196 -9.15 5.43 -17.86
C PHE A 196 -10.08 4.22 -18.05
N GLY A 197 -9.84 3.12 -17.35
CA GLY A 197 -10.71 1.94 -17.37
C GLY A 197 -12.12 2.26 -16.88
N PHE A 198 -12.25 2.88 -15.71
CA PHE A 198 -13.55 3.28 -15.16
C PHE A 198 -14.24 4.37 -15.98
N TRP A 199 -13.48 5.32 -16.52
CA TRP A 199 -13.99 6.38 -17.39
C TRP A 199 -14.54 5.80 -18.70
N ALA A 200 -13.83 4.86 -19.32
CA ALA A 200 -14.30 4.17 -20.53
C ALA A 200 -15.60 3.39 -20.30
N ILE A 201 -15.73 2.72 -19.14
CA ILE A 201 -16.97 2.05 -18.73
C ILE A 201 -18.11 3.06 -18.54
N GLY A 202 -17.85 4.18 -17.85
CA GLY A 202 -18.83 5.24 -17.62
C GLY A 202 -19.35 5.86 -18.93
N MET A 203 -18.44 6.18 -19.86
CA MET A 203 -18.77 6.74 -21.18
C MET A 203 -19.64 5.80 -22.03
N ARG A 204 -19.39 4.49 -21.96
CA ARG A 204 -20.20 3.49 -22.69
C ARG A 204 -21.65 3.47 -22.20
N HIS A 205 -21.89 3.71 -20.91
CA HIS A 205 -23.25 3.81 -20.36
C HIS A 205 -23.94 5.12 -20.72
N ALA A 206 -23.25 6.25 -20.58
CA ALA A 206 -23.80 7.56 -20.97
C ALA A 206 -24.23 7.58 -22.45
N ARG A 207 -23.46 6.96 -23.35
CA ARG A 207 -23.84 6.79 -24.76
C ARG A 207 -25.07 5.91 -24.97
N LYS A 208 -25.22 4.83 -24.19
CA LYS A 208 -26.40 3.95 -24.27
C LYS A 208 -27.66 4.63 -23.76
N GLU A 209 -27.56 5.39 -22.67
CA GLU A 209 -28.68 6.17 -22.12
C GLU A 209 -29.11 7.28 -23.07
N ALA A 210 -28.16 8.06 -23.61
CA ALA A 210 -28.43 9.07 -24.64
C ALA A 210 -29.05 8.47 -25.93
N ALA A 211 -28.67 7.24 -26.30
CA ALA A 211 -29.27 6.54 -27.43
C ALA A 211 -30.69 6.01 -27.11
N SER A 212 -30.99 5.69 -25.85
CA SER A 212 -32.32 5.25 -25.41
C SER A 212 -33.29 6.41 -25.14
N GLU A 213 -32.77 7.59 -24.80
CA GLU A 213 -33.52 8.84 -24.68
C GLU A 213 -33.65 9.59 -26.02
N ALA A 214 -33.12 9.02 -27.11
CA ALA A 214 -33.42 9.50 -28.46
C ALA A 214 -34.95 9.54 -28.61
N PRO A 215 -35.55 10.72 -28.92
CA PRO A 215 -36.98 10.91 -28.81
C PRO A 215 -37.74 9.87 -29.65
N SER A 216 -38.76 9.22 -29.09
CA SER A 216 -39.73 8.39 -29.83
C SER A 216 -40.36 9.12 -31.03
N ASN A 217 -40.23 10.44 -31.01
CA ASN A 217 -40.56 11.40 -32.06
C ASN A 217 -39.79 11.11 -33.37
N VAL A 218 -38.58 10.54 -33.33
CA VAL A 218 -37.80 10.23 -34.55
C VAL A 218 -38.34 8.98 -35.25
N THR A 219 -38.83 7.99 -34.49
CA THR A 219 -39.54 6.84 -35.04
C THR A 219 -40.95 7.20 -35.53
N GLU A 220 -41.66 8.09 -34.84
CA GLU A 220 -42.98 8.58 -35.27
C GLU A 220 -42.89 9.51 -36.50
N PHE A 221 -41.86 10.36 -36.58
CA PHE A 221 -41.63 11.23 -37.74
C PHE A 221 -41.24 10.43 -38.99
N ASN A 222 -40.47 9.34 -38.83
CA ASN A 222 -40.19 8.41 -39.94
C ASN A 222 -41.41 7.58 -40.35
N ALA A 223 -42.23 7.12 -39.40
CA ALA A 223 -43.48 6.41 -39.72
C ALA A 223 -44.48 7.33 -40.45
N GLY A 224 -44.59 8.60 -40.05
CA GLY A 224 -45.38 9.62 -40.74
C GLY A 224 -44.88 9.91 -42.16
N ARG A 225 -43.55 10.01 -42.35
CA ARG A 225 -42.94 10.17 -43.68
C ARG A 225 -43.16 8.95 -44.59
N GLU A 226 -43.07 7.74 -44.06
CA GLU A 226 -43.35 6.52 -44.84
C GLU A 226 -44.83 6.41 -45.26
N LEU A 227 -45.76 6.78 -44.38
CA LEU A 227 -47.20 6.82 -44.71
C LEU A 227 -47.50 7.87 -45.78
N VAL A 228 -46.87 9.05 -45.71
CA VAL A 228 -46.99 10.07 -46.76
C VAL A 228 -46.38 9.56 -48.08
N ARG A 229 -45.20 8.93 -48.06
CA ARG A 229 -44.60 8.34 -49.27
C ARG A 229 -45.50 7.28 -49.91
N LYS A 230 -46.08 6.38 -49.12
CA LYS A 230 -47.00 5.33 -49.60
C LYS A 230 -48.31 5.90 -50.15
N ARG A 231 -48.79 7.02 -49.62
CA ARG A 231 -50.02 7.69 -50.08
C ARG A 231 -49.82 8.37 -51.44
N TRP A 232 -48.62 8.85 -51.74
CA TRP A 232 -48.29 9.51 -53.01
C TRP A 232 -47.77 8.56 -54.08
N ALA A 233 -47.26 7.38 -53.71
CA ALA A 233 -46.86 6.32 -54.66
C ALA A 233 -48.03 5.49 -55.22
N LYS A 234 -49.28 5.79 -54.82
CA LYS A 234 -50.51 5.13 -55.29
C LYS A 234 -51.35 5.98 -56.26
N LYS A 235 -50.77 7.03 -56.82
CA LYS A 235 -51.28 7.72 -58.01
C LYS A 235 -50.40 7.38 -59.21
#